data_AF-A0A326TSD3-F1
#
_entry.id   AF-A0A326TSD3-F1
#
_cell.length_a   1.000
_cell.length_b   1.000
_cell.length_c   1.000
_cell.angle_alpha   90.00
_cell.angle_beta   90.00
_cell.angle_gamma   90.00
#
_symmetry.space_group_name_H-M   'P 1'
#
loop_
_entity.id
_entity.type
_entity.pdbx_description
1 polymer ?
#
loop_
_entity_poly.entity_id
_entity_poly.type
_entity_poly.pdbx_seq_one_letter_code
_entity_poly.pdbx_strand_id
1 'polypeptide(L)'
;MKEWVSAYMSLFVHCRDYYAFQLRDGSYRTVYAPLTEELVEKHLLGQVTLGTYVIDREGYCTFAVFDADDQQSSELLLHLWMELRQQGIEAIGELSRRGFHLWLFFEKPVLAIDVREWLLPYAQACGVELYPKQEHVAPTGIGSLIRLPLGIHQRSRGWYPFVLLNEQKQLVPVGATREENFWWVWSAVKRVTLVEYGAYRQTSQRLQLKQPKRQYIREWCLRQDIFEVIGWFVELDHRGVGRCPFVSHHYRGDVRPSFQVFGGDDPHWYCYTWKHAGNVFDFLRLYYGLTVKDAYQIFVKGEIAYGV
;
A
#
# COMPACT_ATOMS: atom_id res chain seq x y z
N MET A 1 29.90 5.36 -14.82
CA MET A 1 29.35 4.05 -14.39
C MET A 1 29.71 3.72 -12.94
N LYS A 2 31.00 3.66 -12.56
CA LYS A 2 31.40 3.31 -11.17
C LYS A 2 30.76 4.20 -10.09
N GLU A 3 30.74 5.52 -10.32
CA GLU A 3 30.09 6.48 -9.40
C GLU A 3 28.58 6.24 -9.28
N TRP A 4 27.90 6.00 -10.42
CA TRP A 4 26.48 5.65 -10.45
C TRP A 4 26.19 4.38 -9.64
N VAL A 5 26.97 3.31 -9.82
CA VAL A 5 26.80 2.05 -9.09
C VAL A 5 26.98 2.24 -7.58
N SER A 6 28.05 2.93 -7.15
CA SER A 6 28.30 3.19 -5.73
C SER A 6 27.18 4.02 -5.09
N ALA A 7 26.76 5.10 -5.76
CA ALA A 7 25.66 5.94 -5.31
C ALA A 7 24.36 5.13 -5.22
N TYR A 8 24.04 4.35 -6.26
CA TYR A 8 22.86 3.49 -6.32
C TYR A 8 22.80 2.49 -5.17
N MET A 9 23.90 1.78 -4.91
CA MET A 9 23.98 0.82 -3.81
C MET A 9 23.78 1.50 -2.45
N SER A 10 24.29 2.73 -2.27
CA SER A 10 24.13 3.46 -1.00
C SER A 10 22.70 3.92 -0.70
N LEU A 11 21.81 3.94 -1.70
CA LEU A 11 20.38 4.20 -1.50
C LEU A 11 19.58 2.91 -1.37
N PHE A 12 19.74 1.99 -2.32
CA PHE A 12 18.81 0.87 -2.50
C PHE A 12 19.33 -0.47 -1.96
N VAL A 13 20.56 -0.54 -1.45
CA VAL A 13 21.14 -1.78 -0.94
C VAL A 13 21.59 -1.61 0.51
N HIS A 14 20.78 -2.11 1.43
CA HIS A 14 21.16 -2.25 2.83
C HIS A 14 21.86 -3.59 3.07
N CYS A 15 21.11 -4.69 2.97
CA CYS A 15 21.64 -6.03 3.13
C CYS A 15 22.44 -6.44 1.88
N ARG A 16 23.73 -6.71 2.06
CA ARG A 16 24.63 -7.11 0.98
C ARG A 16 24.90 -8.60 0.92
N ASP A 17 24.59 -9.35 1.97
CA ASP A 17 24.99 -10.77 2.12
C ASP A 17 24.31 -11.73 1.15
N TYR A 18 23.16 -11.32 0.61
CA TYR A 18 22.34 -12.11 -0.27
C TYR A 18 21.52 -11.20 -1.20
N TYR A 19 21.20 -11.72 -2.38
CA TYR A 19 20.42 -11.02 -3.40
C TYR A 19 19.54 -12.02 -4.15
N ALA A 20 18.66 -11.55 -5.03
CA ALA A 20 17.88 -12.44 -5.89
C ALA A 20 17.97 -12.02 -7.36
N PHE A 21 17.88 -13.00 -8.27
CA PHE A 21 17.64 -12.73 -9.69
C PHE A 21 16.15 -12.88 -9.99
N GLN A 22 15.60 -11.97 -10.80
CA GLN A 22 14.32 -12.23 -11.43
C GLN A 22 14.51 -13.20 -12.61
N LEU A 23 13.67 -14.22 -12.68
CA LEU A 23 13.59 -15.16 -13.79
C LEU A 23 12.61 -14.64 -14.86
N ARG A 24 12.60 -15.27 -16.04
CA ARG A 24 11.76 -14.85 -17.19
C ARG A 24 10.26 -14.90 -16.91
N ASP A 25 9.83 -15.78 -16.02
CA ASP A 25 8.42 -15.90 -15.59
C ASP A 25 8.01 -14.81 -14.57
N GLY A 26 8.97 -13.99 -14.11
CA GLY A 26 8.79 -12.95 -13.12
C GLY A 26 9.01 -13.37 -11.67
N SER A 27 9.24 -14.67 -11.41
CA SER A 27 9.63 -15.16 -10.09
C SER A 27 11.05 -14.72 -9.74
N TYR A 28 11.42 -14.82 -8.46
CA TYR A 28 12.76 -14.49 -7.98
C TYR A 28 13.44 -15.72 -7.38
N ARG A 29 14.74 -15.84 -7.65
CA ARG A 29 15.60 -16.87 -7.08
C ARG A 29 16.70 -16.24 -6.25
N THR A 30 16.69 -16.53 -4.95
CA THR A 30 17.72 -16.12 -3.99
C THR A 30 19.08 -16.71 -4.33
N VAL A 31 20.13 -15.92 -4.12
CA VAL A 31 21.53 -16.32 -4.13
C VAL A 31 22.13 -15.93 -2.79
N TYR A 32 22.66 -16.92 -2.06
CA TYR A 32 23.33 -16.75 -0.77
C TYR A 32 24.81 -16.41 -0.98
N ALA A 33 25.05 -15.24 -1.57
CA ALA A 33 26.38 -14.69 -1.78
C ALA A 33 26.31 -13.15 -1.79
N PRO A 34 27.42 -12.46 -1.49
CA PRO A 34 27.44 -11.02 -1.48
C PRO A 34 27.04 -10.39 -2.82
N LEU A 35 26.18 -9.37 -2.78
CA LEU A 35 25.85 -8.55 -3.95
C LEU A 35 27.04 -7.68 -4.33
N THR A 36 27.54 -7.82 -5.57
CA THR A 36 28.70 -7.11 -6.08
C THR A 36 28.32 -5.89 -6.92
N GLU A 37 29.23 -4.91 -7.02
CA GLU A 37 29.08 -3.74 -7.90
C GLU A 37 28.89 -4.17 -9.38
N GLU A 38 29.60 -5.20 -9.84
CA GLU A 38 29.47 -5.75 -11.19
C GLU A 38 28.04 -6.24 -11.47
N LEU A 39 27.40 -6.91 -10.51
CA LEU A 39 26.01 -7.36 -10.66
C LEU A 39 25.05 -6.17 -10.72
N VAL A 40 25.28 -5.14 -9.92
CA VAL A 40 24.48 -3.91 -9.96
C VAL A 40 24.67 -3.16 -11.27
N GLU A 41 25.88 -3.11 -11.83
CA GLU A 41 26.13 -2.57 -13.16
C GLU A 41 25.33 -3.34 -14.22
N LYS A 42 25.36 -4.67 -14.21
CA LYS A 42 24.55 -5.52 -15.11
C LYS A 42 23.05 -5.26 -14.95
N HIS A 43 22.59 -4.96 -13.73
CA HIS A 43 21.21 -4.59 -13.46
C HIS A 43 20.82 -3.27 -14.12
N LEU A 44 21.63 -2.23 -13.91
CA LEU A 44 21.41 -0.89 -14.48
C LEU A 44 21.53 -0.88 -16.00
N LEU A 45 22.39 -1.72 -16.57
CA LEU A 45 22.48 -1.95 -18.02
C LEU A 45 21.27 -2.75 -18.56
N GLY A 46 20.45 -3.35 -17.70
CA GLY A 46 19.28 -4.13 -18.08
C GLY A 46 19.58 -5.56 -18.52
N GLN A 47 20.78 -6.06 -18.25
CA GLN A 47 21.22 -7.42 -18.59
C GLN A 47 20.63 -8.46 -17.62
N VAL A 48 20.41 -8.06 -16.37
CA VAL A 48 19.76 -8.86 -15.33
C VAL A 48 18.76 -8.00 -14.55
N THR A 49 17.81 -8.62 -13.86
CA THR A 49 16.99 -7.92 -12.86
C THR A 49 17.32 -8.49 -11.51
N LEU A 50 17.66 -7.62 -10.58
CA LEU A 50 18.03 -8.00 -9.23
C LEU A 50 16.91 -7.62 -8.27
N GLY A 51 16.82 -8.37 -7.18
CA GLY A 51 16.12 -7.99 -5.98
C GLY A 51 17.09 -7.93 -4.79
N THR A 52 16.75 -7.09 -3.84
CA THR A 52 17.49 -6.85 -2.60
C THR A 52 16.63 -7.21 -1.41
N TYR A 53 17.27 -7.46 -0.28
CA TYR A 53 16.57 -7.77 0.96
C TYR A 53 16.61 -6.58 1.88
N VAL A 54 15.46 -6.26 2.46
CA VAL A 54 15.25 -4.96 3.11
C VAL A 54 16.00 -4.86 4.44
N ILE A 55 16.07 -5.97 5.19
CA ILE A 55 16.74 -6.02 6.49
C ILE A 55 17.93 -6.98 6.51
N ASP A 56 18.96 -6.61 7.26
CA ASP A 56 20.12 -7.45 7.55
C ASP A 56 19.84 -8.44 8.70
N ARG A 57 20.87 -9.19 9.12
CA ARG A 57 20.75 -10.21 10.18
C ARG A 57 20.57 -9.58 11.56
N GLU A 58 21.08 -8.39 11.74
CA GLU A 58 20.99 -7.57 12.93
C GLU A 58 19.61 -6.89 13.05
N GLY A 59 18.80 -6.94 11.98
CA GLY A 59 17.44 -6.42 11.95
C GLY A 59 17.36 -4.94 11.57
N TYR A 60 18.42 -4.36 11.01
CA TYR A 60 18.44 -2.97 10.56
C TYR A 60 18.01 -2.85 9.09
N CYS A 61 17.54 -1.66 8.71
CA CYS A 61 17.37 -1.23 7.33
C CYS A 61 17.71 0.26 7.16
N THR A 62 18.01 0.68 5.92
CA THR A 62 18.23 2.10 5.56
C THR A 62 17.07 2.71 4.78
N PHE A 63 16.03 1.95 4.51
CA PHE A 63 14.82 2.40 3.84
C PHE A 63 13.61 1.57 4.25
N ALA A 64 12.43 2.12 3.99
CA ALA A 64 11.14 1.45 4.05
C ALA A 64 10.37 1.69 2.75
N VAL A 65 9.47 0.77 2.41
CA VAL A 65 8.66 0.88 1.19
C VAL A 65 7.21 0.54 1.47
N PHE A 66 6.31 1.45 1.13
CA PHE A 66 4.90 1.12 0.98
C PHE A 66 4.66 0.62 -0.45
N ASP A 67 3.98 -0.52 -0.60
CA ASP A 67 3.81 -1.20 -1.87
C ASP A 67 2.31 -1.42 -2.17
N ALA A 68 1.89 -0.92 -3.34
CA ALA A 68 0.55 -1.10 -3.90
C ALA A 68 0.62 -1.98 -5.16
N ASP A 69 -0.12 -3.08 -5.12
CA ASP A 69 0.00 -4.18 -6.07
C ASP A 69 -1.21 -4.29 -7.02
N ASP A 70 -2.12 -3.31 -6.97
CA ASP A 70 -3.27 -3.14 -7.85
C ASP A 70 -3.72 -1.67 -7.94
N GLN A 71 -4.74 -1.40 -8.77
CA GLN A 71 -5.25 -0.04 -8.98
C GLN A 71 -5.89 0.56 -7.72
N GLN A 72 -6.64 -0.23 -6.94
CA GLN A 72 -7.34 0.26 -5.76
C GLN A 72 -6.35 0.66 -4.66
N SER A 73 -5.37 -0.20 -4.38
CA SER A 73 -4.27 0.08 -3.46
C SER A 73 -3.40 1.24 -3.94
N SER A 74 -3.27 1.46 -5.26
CA SER A 74 -2.55 2.62 -5.81
C SER A 74 -3.26 3.95 -5.51
N GLU A 75 -4.58 4.02 -5.64
CA GLU A 75 -5.33 5.22 -5.27
C GLU A 75 -5.16 5.53 -3.77
N LEU A 76 -5.22 4.51 -2.91
CA LEU A 76 -5.01 4.67 -1.47
C LEU A 76 -3.58 5.08 -1.14
N LEU A 77 -2.58 4.50 -1.82
CA LEU A 77 -1.18 4.85 -1.65
C LEU A 77 -0.89 6.30 -2.06
N LEU A 78 -1.59 6.82 -3.08
CA LEU A 78 -1.48 8.22 -3.49
C LEU A 78 -1.97 9.18 -2.39
N HIS A 79 -3.11 8.85 -1.75
CA HIS A 79 -3.61 9.61 -0.62
C HIS A 79 -2.63 9.58 0.56
N LEU A 80 -2.06 8.40 0.86
CA LEU A 80 -1.03 8.26 1.88
C LEU A 80 0.18 9.14 1.58
N TRP A 81 0.65 9.19 0.33
CA TRP A 81 1.77 10.05 -0.04
C TRP A 81 1.50 11.52 0.27
N MET A 82 0.29 11.99 -0.03
CA MET A 82 -0.13 13.36 0.28
C MET A 82 -0.19 13.61 1.80
N GLU A 83 -0.70 12.66 2.58
CA GLU A 83 -0.77 12.74 4.05
C GLU A 83 0.63 12.79 4.68
N LEU A 84 1.53 11.89 4.26
CA LEU A 84 2.93 11.88 4.71
C LEU A 84 3.60 13.22 4.42
N ARG A 85 3.41 13.76 3.20
CA ARG A 85 3.98 15.06 2.82
C ARG A 85 3.44 16.22 3.65
N GLN A 86 2.15 16.22 4.00
CA GLN A 86 1.57 17.23 4.92
C GLN A 86 2.17 17.14 6.32
N GLN A 87 2.56 15.95 6.75
CA GLN A 87 3.26 15.72 8.01
C GLN A 87 4.77 16.01 7.89
N GLY A 88 5.28 16.42 6.73
CA GLY A 88 6.72 16.66 6.52
C GLY A 88 7.54 15.38 6.29
N ILE A 89 6.89 14.23 6.13
CA ILE A 89 7.52 12.95 5.82
C ILE A 89 7.60 12.81 4.31
N GLU A 90 8.82 12.86 3.78
CA GLU A 90 9.05 12.90 2.34
C GLU A 90 9.39 11.49 1.83
N ALA A 91 8.63 11.03 0.83
CA ALA A 91 8.80 9.74 0.17
C ALA A 91 8.99 9.93 -1.33
N ILE A 92 9.65 8.98 -1.98
CA ILE A 92 9.91 8.96 -3.42
C ILE A 92 9.02 7.90 -4.08
N GLY A 93 8.21 8.30 -5.05
CA GLY A 93 7.35 7.39 -5.80
C GLY A 93 8.10 6.65 -6.91
N GLU A 94 7.92 5.33 -7.04
CA GLU A 94 8.43 4.50 -8.15
C GLU A 94 7.28 3.71 -8.75
N LEU A 95 7.01 3.81 -10.05
CA LEU A 95 6.00 2.95 -10.67
C LEU A 95 6.37 1.46 -10.53
N SER A 96 5.36 0.59 -10.64
CA SER A 96 5.53 -0.86 -10.62
C SER A 96 4.68 -1.49 -11.72
N ARG A 97 4.74 -2.83 -11.83
CA ARG A 97 3.96 -3.56 -12.85
C ARG A 97 2.46 -3.44 -12.65
N ARG A 98 2.00 -3.30 -11.40
CA ARG A 98 0.59 -3.34 -11.04
C ARG A 98 0.12 -2.12 -10.22
N GLY A 99 1.06 -1.30 -9.77
CA GLY A 99 0.78 -0.08 -9.03
C GLY A 99 2.05 0.76 -8.94
N PHE A 100 2.44 1.14 -7.73
CA PHE A 100 3.67 1.88 -7.48
C PHE A 100 4.12 1.70 -6.02
N HIS A 101 5.35 2.13 -5.75
CA HIS A 101 5.99 2.07 -4.44
C HIS A 101 6.21 3.50 -3.92
N LEU A 102 6.14 3.68 -2.59
CA LEU A 102 6.67 4.86 -1.91
C LEU A 102 7.88 4.49 -1.07
N TRP A 103 9.06 4.98 -1.48
CA TRP A 103 10.33 4.77 -0.81
C TRP A 103 10.59 5.87 0.22
N LEU A 104 10.84 5.48 1.47
CA LEU A 104 11.32 6.36 2.54
C LEU A 104 12.74 5.96 2.89
N PHE A 105 13.65 6.92 3.00
CA PHE A 105 15.07 6.67 3.27
C PHE A 105 15.47 7.24 4.63
N PHE A 106 16.33 6.54 5.34
CA PHE A 106 16.80 6.95 6.66
C PHE A 106 18.22 7.52 6.61
N GLU A 107 18.52 8.46 7.51
CA GLU A 107 19.85 9.05 7.62
C GLU A 107 20.88 8.01 8.09
N LYS A 108 20.47 7.14 9.01
CA LYS A 108 21.26 6.06 9.58
C LYS A 108 20.45 4.76 9.54
N PRO A 109 21.09 3.58 9.59
CA PRO A 109 20.35 2.32 9.75
C PRO A 109 19.42 2.36 10.97
N VAL A 110 18.18 1.91 10.77
CA VAL A 110 17.11 1.89 11.78
C VAL A 110 16.68 0.44 12.00
N LEU A 111 16.37 0.07 13.25
CA LEU A 111 15.81 -1.25 13.52
C LEU A 111 14.45 -1.41 12.86
N ALA A 112 14.22 -2.54 12.21
CA ALA A 112 12.97 -2.83 11.52
C ALA A 112 11.75 -2.81 12.47
N ILE A 113 11.94 -3.11 13.76
CA ILE A 113 10.89 -2.96 14.78
C ILE A 113 10.44 -1.50 14.92
N ASP A 114 11.38 -0.54 14.98
CA ASP A 114 11.06 0.89 15.11
C ASP A 114 10.39 1.42 13.84
N VAL A 115 10.90 0.99 12.67
CA VAL A 115 10.29 1.32 11.37
C VAL A 115 8.85 0.84 11.31
N ARG A 116 8.58 -0.38 11.76
CA ARG A 116 7.24 -0.97 11.74
C ARG A 116 6.33 -0.35 12.79
N GLU A 117 6.81 -0.10 14.01
CA GLU A 117 6.03 0.63 15.03
C GLU A 117 5.56 1.98 14.48
N TRP A 118 6.40 2.65 13.69
CA TRP A 118 6.06 3.92 13.06
C TRP A 118 5.13 3.80 11.86
N LEU A 119 5.51 3.04 10.84
CA LEU A 119 4.92 3.12 9.50
C LEU A 119 3.79 2.12 9.28
N LEU A 120 3.74 1.02 10.04
CA LEU A 120 2.73 -0.02 9.87
C LEU A 120 1.28 0.48 10.07
N PRO A 121 0.99 1.36 11.04
CA PRO A 121 -0.35 1.94 11.18
C PRO A 121 -0.84 2.67 9.92
N TYR A 122 0.06 3.37 9.20
CA TYR A 122 -0.27 4.02 7.93
C TYR A 122 -0.58 2.99 6.84
N ALA A 123 0.27 1.97 6.70
CA ALA A 123 0.09 0.91 5.71
C ALA A 123 -1.24 0.17 5.92
N GLN A 124 -1.55 -0.18 7.18
CA GLN A 124 -2.80 -0.85 7.54
C GLN A 124 -4.03 0.01 7.29
N ALA A 125 -3.95 1.32 7.60
CA ALA A 125 -5.05 2.23 7.33
C ALA A 125 -5.38 2.31 5.84
N CYS A 126 -4.36 2.26 4.98
CA CYS A 126 -4.50 2.35 3.52
C CYS A 126 -4.61 0.99 2.81
N GLY A 127 -4.54 -0.14 3.53
CA GLY A 127 -4.61 -1.47 2.93
C GLY A 127 -3.45 -1.79 1.99
N VAL A 128 -2.27 -1.20 2.19
CA VAL A 128 -1.06 -1.42 1.39
C VAL A 128 -0.05 -2.28 2.15
N GLU A 129 0.89 -2.91 1.44
CA GLU A 129 1.97 -3.62 2.10
C GLU A 129 3.04 -2.65 2.61
N LEU A 130 3.71 -3.02 3.72
CA LEU A 130 4.88 -2.31 4.23
C LEU A 130 6.09 -3.24 4.23
N TYR A 131 7.18 -2.73 3.70
CA TYR A 131 8.51 -3.29 3.79
C TYR A 131 9.37 -2.42 4.72
N PRO A 132 10.06 -3.01 5.72
CA PRO A 132 10.19 -4.46 5.97
C PRO A 132 8.90 -5.12 6.49
N LYS A 133 8.62 -6.35 6.02
CA LYS A 133 7.44 -7.14 6.45
C LYS A 133 7.61 -7.78 7.83
N GLN A 134 8.85 -7.89 8.30
CA GLN A 134 9.21 -8.48 9.59
C GLN A 134 10.05 -7.52 10.42
N GLU A 135 9.99 -7.70 11.74
CA GLU A 135 10.76 -6.92 12.72
C GLU A 135 12.18 -7.50 12.92
N HIS A 136 12.34 -8.80 12.66
CA HIS A 136 13.60 -9.52 12.82
C HIS A 136 13.73 -10.62 11.75
N VAL A 137 14.97 -10.99 11.43
CA VAL A 137 15.27 -12.18 10.63
C VAL A 137 15.35 -13.40 11.53
N ALA A 138 14.66 -14.49 11.19
CA ALA A 138 14.77 -15.76 11.90
C ALA A 138 16.20 -16.34 11.77
N PRO A 139 16.67 -17.20 12.69
CA PRO A 139 18.06 -17.71 12.68
C PRO A 139 18.53 -18.33 11.34
N THR A 140 17.62 -18.94 10.59
CA THR A 140 17.88 -19.53 9.27
C THR A 140 17.15 -18.81 8.13
N GLY A 141 16.54 -17.66 8.43
CA GLY A 141 15.76 -16.86 7.48
C GLY A 141 16.57 -15.76 6.83
N ILE A 142 15.90 -14.99 5.97
CA ILE A 142 16.41 -13.75 5.38
C ILE A 142 15.30 -12.68 5.40
N GLY A 143 15.66 -11.44 5.10
CA GLY A 143 14.76 -10.29 4.98
C GLY A 143 13.59 -10.51 4.00
N SER A 144 12.65 -9.57 3.94
CA SER A 144 11.68 -9.54 2.84
C SER A 144 12.41 -9.11 1.57
N LEU A 145 12.08 -9.75 0.44
CA LEU A 145 12.65 -9.40 -0.86
C LEU A 145 11.87 -8.24 -1.47
N ILE A 146 12.58 -7.27 -2.05
CA ILE A 146 12.03 -6.25 -2.94
C ILE A 146 12.87 -6.14 -4.22
N ARG A 147 12.25 -5.78 -5.35
CA ARG A 147 12.97 -5.55 -6.61
C ARG A 147 13.87 -4.32 -6.49
N LEU A 148 15.08 -4.38 -7.05
CA LEU A 148 15.92 -3.21 -7.23
C LEU A 148 15.36 -2.27 -8.34
N PRO A 149 15.25 -0.95 -8.11
CA PRO A 149 14.75 0.02 -9.08
C PRO A 149 15.58 0.13 -10.37
N LEU A 150 14.96 0.64 -11.44
CA LEU A 150 15.64 0.98 -12.72
C LEU A 150 16.23 -0.19 -13.54
N GLY A 151 16.17 -1.42 -13.07
CA GLY A 151 16.39 -2.59 -13.93
C GLY A 151 15.27 -2.82 -14.95
N ILE A 152 15.59 -3.49 -16.04
CA ILE A 152 14.58 -3.99 -16.99
C ILE A 152 13.92 -5.22 -16.37
N HIS A 153 12.61 -5.18 -16.12
CA HIS A 153 11.85 -6.27 -15.51
C HIS A 153 11.69 -7.43 -16.51
N GLN A 154 12.02 -8.66 -16.10
CA GLN A 154 12.10 -9.80 -17.02
C GLN A 154 10.75 -10.20 -17.64
N ARG A 155 9.66 -10.10 -16.87
CA ARG A 155 8.30 -10.43 -17.35
C ARG A 155 7.67 -9.36 -18.24
N SER A 156 7.66 -8.10 -17.82
CA SER A 156 7.04 -7.00 -18.57
C SER A 156 7.94 -6.42 -19.66
N ARG A 157 9.24 -6.75 -19.65
CA ARG A 157 10.26 -6.30 -20.62
C ARG A 157 10.52 -4.80 -20.63
N GLY A 158 9.96 -4.05 -19.67
CA GLY A 158 10.20 -2.62 -19.46
C GLY A 158 10.85 -2.33 -18.12
N TRP A 159 11.18 -1.08 -17.87
CA TRP A 159 11.57 -0.57 -16.55
C TRP A 159 10.49 0.38 -16.04
N TYR A 160 10.56 0.70 -14.74
CA TYR A 160 9.60 1.57 -14.09
C TYR A 160 10.28 2.85 -13.63
N PRO A 161 9.77 4.04 -14.04
CA PRO A 161 10.37 5.30 -13.65
C PRO A 161 10.02 5.68 -12.22
N PHE A 162 10.88 6.50 -11.63
CA PHE A 162 10.49 7.30 -10.47
C PHE A 162 9.57 8.42 -10.93
N VAL A 163 8.64 8.80 -10.06
CA VAL A 163 7.59 9.76 -10.38
C VAL A 163 7.51 10.86 -9.34
N LEU A 164 6.96 12.00 -9.76
CA LEU A 164 6.50 13.08 -8.91
C LEU A 164 4.98 13.20 -9.00
N LEU A 165 4.40 13.80 -7.98
CA LEU A 165 3.02 14.28 -8.03
C LEU A 165 3.02 15.72 -8.54
N ASN A 166 2.47 15.94 -9.75
CA ASN A 166 2.30 17.30 -10.28
C ASN A 166 1.14 18.04 -9.57
N GLU A 167 0.95 19.31 -9.90
CA GLU A 167 -0.10 20.15 -9.30
C GLU A 167 -1.52 19.60 -9.54
N GLN A 168 -1.71 18.86 -10.63
CA GLN A 168 -2.96 18.20 -11.00
C GLN A 168 -3.12 16.81 -10.33
N LYS A 169 -2.26 16.46 -9.37
CA LYS A 169 -2.24 15.18 -8.67
C LYS A 169 -2.03 13.96 -9.59
N GLN A 170 -1.27 14.13 -10.67
CA GLN A 170 -0.90 13.06 -11.58
C GLN A 170 0.55 12.63 -11.34
N LEU A 171 0.79 11.33 -11.46
CA LEU A 171 2.12 10.75 -11.41
C LEU A 171 2.84 11.02 -12.74
N VAL A 172 3.93 11.78 -12.67
CA VAL A 172 4.74 12.15 -13.84
C VAL A 172 6.17 11.63 -13.67
N PRO A 173 6.76 10.95 -14.68
CA PRO A 173 8.14 10.51 -14.62
C PRO A 173 9.11 11.68 -14.38
N VAL A 174 10.13 11.45 -13.56
CA VAL A 174 11.12 12.48 -13.21
C VAL A 174 12.25 12.64 -14.23
N GLY A 175 12.31 11.75 -15.23
CA GLY A 175 13.28 11.78 -16.32
C GLY A 175 12.88 10.82 -17.46
N ALA A 176 13.49 11.02 -18.62
CA ALA A 176 13.24 10.19 -19.81
C ALA A 176 14.12 8.93 -19.83
N THR A 177 15.29 8.96 -19.19
CA THR A 177 16.20 7.82 -19.10
C THR A 177 16.32 7.26 -17.68
N ARG A 178 16.79 6.01 -17.56
CA ARG A 178 17.08 5.37 -16.27
C ARG A 178 18.13 6.14 -15.47
N GLU A 179 19.12 6.71 -16.17
CA GLU A 179 20.19 7.49 -15.56
C GLU A 179 19.67 8.85 -15.05
N GLU A 180 18.89 9.57 -15.85
CA GLU A 180 18.22 10.81 -15.42
C GLU A 180 17.32 10.57 -14.20
N ASN A 181 16.54 9.48 -14.22
CA ASN A 181 15.71 9.09 -13.07
C ASN A 181 16.54 8.88 -11.81
N PHE A 182 17.65 8.15 -11.94
CA PHE A 182 18.53 7.91 -10.79
C PHE A 182 19.09 9.20 -10.22
N TRP A 183 19.69 10.05 -11.05
CA TRP A 183 20.34 11.28 -10.57
C TRP A 183 19.33 12.27 -10.00
N TRP A 184 18.10 12.29 -10.53
CA TRP A 184 17.01 13.02 -9.91
C TRP A 184 16.74 12.50 -8.49
N VAL A 185 16.55 11.19 -8.29
CA VAL A 185 16.32 10.63 -6.94
C VAL A 185 17.50 10.90 -6.02
N TRP A 186 18.73 10.70 -6.51
CA TRP A 186 19.95 10.95 -5.74
C TRP A 186 20.03 12.37 -5.18
N SER A 187 19.59 13.37 -5.97
CA SER A 187 19.56 14.78 -5.54
C SER A 187 18.33 15.16 -4.71
N ALA A 188 17.18 14.51 -4.96
CA ALA A 188 15.92 14.84 -4.32
C ALA A 188 15.68 14.12 -2.98
N VAL A 189 16.38 13.01 -2.72
CA VAL A 189 16.12 12.18 -1.54
C VAL A 189 16.39 12.95 -0.25
N LYS A 190 15.35 13.11 0.56
CA LYS A 190 15.47 13.57 1.95
C LYS A 190 15.55 12.35 2.85
N ARG A 191 16.60 12.29 3.66
CA ARG A 191 16.81 11.20 4.62
C ARG A 191 16.16 11.59 5.95
N VAL A 192 15.22 10.77 6.41
CA VAL A 192 14.46 11.02 7.63
C VAL A 192 15.26 10.56 8.85
N THR A 193 15.17 11.31 9.93
CA THR A 193 15.82 11.00 11.21
C THR A 193 14.81 10.39 12.21
N LEU A 194 15.29 9.52 13.10
CA LEU A 194 14.44 8.97 14.17
C LEU A 194 14.05 10.00 15.24
N VAL A 195 14.74 11.15 15.33
CA VAL A 195 14.36 12.22 16.25
C VAL A 195 13.06 12.90 15.78
N GLU A 196 12.92 13.07 14.47
CA GLU A 196 11.65 13.48 13.86
C GLU A 196 10.57 12.43 14.16
N TYR A 197 10.87 11.13 14.10
CA TYR A 197 9.96 10.07 14.58
C TYR A 197 9.56 10.24 16.05
N GLY A 198 10.48 10.57 16.97
CA GLY A 198 10.15 10.81 18.38
C GLY A 198 9.17 11.98 18.57
N ALA A 199 9.31 13.04 17.76
CA ALA A 199 8.34 14.14 17.71
C ALA A 199 7.00 13.67 17.12
N TYR A 200 7.00 12.91 16.02
CA TYR A 200 5.78 12.31 15.44
C TYR A 200 5.12 11.31 16.38
N ARG A 201 5.86 10.60 17.25
CA ARG A 201 5.36 9.66 18.27
C ARG A 201 4.58 10.39 19.37
N GLN A 202 4.99 11.60 19.75
CA GLN A 202 4.22 12.42 20.70
C GLN A 202 2.98 13.03 20.02
N THR A 203 3.10 13.43 18.76
CA THR A 203 1.96 13.91 17.96
C THR A 203 0.97 12.78 17.68
N SER A 204 1.42 11.54 17.43
CA SER A 204 0.61 10.33 17.23
C SER A 204 0.09 9.71 18.53
N GLN A 205 0.72 9.96 19.67
CA GLN A 205 0.12 9.66 20.98
C GLN A 205 -0.97 10.66 21.36
N ARG A 206 -0.87 11.92 20.94
CA ARG A 206 -1.99 12.90 21.01
C ARG A 206 -3.05 12.64 19.94
N LEU A 207 -2.65 12.17 18.77
CA LEU A 207 -3.47 11.59 17.70
C LEU A 207 -3.56 10.08 17.87
N GLN A 208 -3.82 9.58 19.08
CA GLN A 208 -4.46 8.28 19.22
C GLN A 208 -5.83 8.42 18.54
N LEU A 209 -5.84 8.23 17.23
CA LEU A 209 -7.02 7.89 16.46
C LEU A 209 -7.45 6.55 17.03
N LYS A 210 -8.26 6.62 18.08
CA LYS A 210 -9.01 5.49 18.61
C LYS A 210 -9.59 4.82 17.38
N GLN A 211 -9.19 3.57 17.13
CA GLN A 211 -9.91 2.75 16.17
C GLN A 211 -11.39 2.92 16.50
N PRO A 212 -12.24 3.15 15.48
CA PRO A 212 -13.64 3.39 15.73
C PRO A 212 -14.18 2.24 16.57
N LYS A 213 -14.62 2.52 17.81
CA LYS A 213 -15.12 1.46 18.68
C LYS A 213 -16.27 0.81 17.93
N ARG A 214 -16.24 -0.51 17.76
CA ARG A 214 -17.29 -1.28 17.06
C ARG A 214 -18.71 -0.93 17.54
N GLN A 215 -18.83 -0.53 18.80
CA GLN A 215 -20.06 -0.03 19.39
C GLN A 215 -20.65 1.19 18.66
N TYR A 216 -19.85 2.19 18.26
CA TYR A 216 -20.36 3.39 17.58
C TYR A 216 -20.84 3.09 16.15
N ILE A 217 -20.14 2.21 15.43
CA ILE A 217 -20.59 1.75 14.10
C ILE A 217 -21.91 0.99 14.25
N ARG A 218 -22.00 0.09 15.22
CA ARG A 218 -23.22 -0.68 15.49
C ARG A 218 -24.40 0.22 15.85
N GLU A 219 -24.21 1.18 16.76
CA GLU A 219 -25.23 2.16 17.15
C GLU A 219 -25.66 3.02 15.96
N TRP A 220 -24.74 3.45 15.10
CA TRP A 220 -25.07 4.18 13.89
C TRP A 220 -25.87 3.34 12.89
N CYS A 221 -25.46 2.08 12.66
CA CYS A 221 -26.17 1.15 11.78
C CYS A 221 -27.60 0.88 12.26
N LEU A 222 -27.81 0.70 13.57
CA LEU A 222 -29.14 0.48 14.16
C LEU A 222 -30.07 1.70 14.04
N ARG A 223 -29.53 2.89 13.75
CA ARG A 223 -30.32 4.11 13.50
C ARG A 223 -30.71 4.28 12.04
N GLN A 224 -30.18 3.47 11.13
CA GLN A 224 -30.52 3.54 9.71
C GLN A 224 -31.63 2.54 9.39
N ASP A 225 -32.52 2.88 8.45
CA ASP A 225 -33.34 1.88 7.77
C ASP A 225 -32.50 1.23 6.66
N ILE A 226 -32.13 -0.04 6.84
CA ILE A 226 -31.28 -0.74 5.89
C ILE A 226 -31.95 -0.94 4.53
N PHE A 227 -33.29 -1.06 4.48
CA PHE A 227 -34.02 -1.20 3.22
C PHE A 227 -34.02 0.10 2.45
N GLU A 228 -34.22 1.21 3.15
CA GLU A 228 -34.19 2.54 2.55
C GLU A 228 -32.79 2.84 1.99
N VAL A 229 -31.75 2.72 2.81
CA VAL A 229 -30.39 3.06 2.39
C VAL A 229 -29.92 2.16 1.26
N ILE A 230 -30.07 0.84 1.36
CA ILE A 230 -29.63 -0.06 0.28
C ILE A 230 -30.52 0.09 -0.96
N GLY A 231 -31.81 0.38 -0.79
CA GLY A 231 -32.77 0.57 -1.87
C GLY A 231 -32.42 1.71 -2.83
N TRP A 232 -31.59 2.67 -2.41
CA TRP A 232 -31.08 3.72 -3.28
C TRP A 232 -30.02 3.25 -4.27
N PHE A 233 -29.37 2.13 -3.96
CA PHE A 233 -28.26 1.57 -4.76
C PHE A 233 -28.64 0.27 -5.45
N VAL A 234 -29.62 -0.45 -4.91
CA VAL A 234 -30.06 -1.75 -5.39
C VAL A 234 -31.58 -1.73 -5.54
N GLU A 235 -32.07 -2.06 -6.73
CA GLU A 235 -33.50 -2.30 -6.92
C GLU A 235 -33.89 -3.61 -6.20
N LEU A 236 -34.69 -3.48 -5.14
CA LEU A 236 -35.14 -4.59 -4.29
C LEU A 236 -36.61 -4.93 -4.58
N ASP A 237 -36.94 -6.22 -4.62
CA ASP A 237 -38.33 -6.68 -4.64
C ASP A 237 -39.01 -6.55 -3.26
N HIS A 238 -40.29 -6.86 -3.18
CA HIS A 238 -41.08 -6.81 -1.93
C HIS A 238 -40.55 -7.73 -0.80
N ARG A 239 -39.61 -8.64 -1.10
CA ARG A 239 -38.97 -9.53 -0.13
C ARG A 239 -37.55 -9.06 0.23
N GLY A 240 -37.12 -7.91 -0.31
CA GLY A 240 -35.77 -7.40 -0.11
C GLY A 240 -34.73 -8.04 -1.01
N VAL A 241 -35.11 -8.70 -2.09
CA VAL A 241 -34.17 -9.41 -2.98
C VAL A 241 -33.90 -8.58 -4.23
N GLY A 242 -32.62 -8.42 -4.56
CA GLY A 242 -32.15 -7.68 -5.73
C GLY A 242 -30.88 -8.29 -6.33
N ARG A 243 -30.34 -7.61 -7.35
CA ARG A 243 -29.05 -7.99 -7.96
C ARG A 243 -27.91 -7.43 -7.12
N CYS A 244 -26.87 -8.23 -6.91
CA CYS A 244 -25.71 -7.78 -6.16
C CYS A 244 -24.98 -6.64 -6.91
N PRO A 245 -24.72 -5.49 -6.25
CA PRO A 245 -24.04 -4.35 -6.89
C PRO A 245 -22.52 -4.55 -6.97
N PHE A 246 -21.98 -5.57 -6.32
CA PHE A 246 -20.53 -5.78 -6.18
C PHE A 246 -19.99 -6.66 -7.31
N VAL A 247 -19.40 -6.03 -8.32
CA VAL A 247 -18.94 -6.70 -9.55
C VAL A 247 -17.77 -7.68 -9.35
N SER A 248 -16.97 -7.50 -8.30
CA SER A 248 -15.72 -8.26 -8.09
C SER A 248 -15.92 -9.77 -7.93
N HIS A 249 -17.07 -10.21 -7.40
CA HIS A 249 -17.44 -11.61 -7.25
C HIS A 249 -18.55 -12.06 -8.21
N HIS A 250 -18.97 -11.18 -9.12
CA HIS A 250 -19.91 -11.46 -10.21
C HIS A 250 -19.26 -11.16 -11.56
N TYR A 251 -18.28 -11.98 -11.94
CA TYR A 251 -17.45 -11.80 -13.15
C TYR A 251 -18.22 -11.77 -14.48
N ARG A 252 -19.51 -12.17 -14.50
CA ARG A 252 -20.43 -12.06 -15.65
C ARG A 252 -21.67 -11.20 -15.37
N GLY A 253 -21.61 -10.38 -14.32
CA GLY A 253 -22.76 -9.70 -13.74
C GLY A 253 -23.65 -10.66 -12.93
N ASP A 254 -24.47 -10.10 -12.06
CA ASP A 254 -25.42 -10.89 -11.27
C ASP A 254 -26.68 -11.21 -12.08
N VAL A 255 -26.60 -12.23 -12.95
CA VAL A 255 -27.66 -12.58 -13.93
C VAL A 255 -28.97 -13.01 -13.26
N ARG A 256 -28.92 -13.55 -12.03
CA ARG A 256 -30.09 -13.89 -11.21
C ARG A 256 -29.94 -13.20 -9.85
N PRO A 257 -30.98 -12.50 -9.35
CA PRO A 257 -30.90 -11.81 -8.05
C PRO A 257 -30.32 -12.72 -6.96
N SER A 258 -29.16 -12.34 -6.43
CA SER A 258 -28.45 -13.08 -5.41
C SER A 258 -28.15 -12.27 -4.16
N PHE A 259 -28.66 -11.04 -4.08
CA PHE A 259 -28.47 -10.13 -2.96
C PHE A 259 -29.79 -9.96 -2.21
N GLN A 260 -29.79 -10.18 -0.90
CA GLN A 260 -30.97 -10.06 -0.06
C GLN A 260 -30.70 -9.15 1.12
N VAL A 261 -31.66 -8.28 1.43
CA VAL A 261 -31.65 -7.40 2.60
C VAL A 261 -32.65 -7.93 3.62
N PHE A 262 -32.21 -7.97 4.87
CA PHE A 262 -33.00 -8.38 6.04
C PHE A 262 -33.11 -7.19 6.99
N GLY A 263 -34.33 -6.86 7.42
CA GLY A 263 -34.59 -5.91 8.51
C GLY A 263 -34.76 -6.62 9.86
N GLY A 264 -35.40 -5.94 10.82
CA GLY A 264 -35.66 -6.47 12.16
C GLY A 264 -34.58 -6.11 13.18
N ASP A 265 -34.41 -6.94 14.20
CA ASP A 265 -33.51 -6.65 15.34
C ASP A 265 -32.01 -6.76 15.01
N ASP A 266 -31.66 -7.40 13.89
CA ASP A 266 -30.30 -7.49 13.35
C ASP A 266 -30.27 -7.19 11.84
N PRO A 267 -30.42 -5.91 11.44
CA PRO A 267 -30.48 -5.53 10.03
C PRO A 267 -29.16 -5.81 9.31
N HIS A 268 -29.22 -6.62 8.25
CA HIS A 268 -28.04 -6.99 7.46
C HIS A 268 -28.43 -7.32 6.01
N TRP A 269 -27.45 -7.38 5.14
CA TRP A 269 -27.60 -7.93 3.80
C TRP A 269 -26.78 -9.21 3.66
N TYR A 270 -27.14 -10.03 2.68
CA TYR A 270 -26.43 -11.24 2.31
C TYR A 270 -26.35 -11.39 0.79
N CYS A 271 -25.16 -11.70 0.29
CA CYS A 271 -24.97 -12.13 -1.10
C CYS A 271 -24.79 -13.65 -1.15
N TYR A 272 -25.72 -14.36 -1.77
CA TYR A 272 -25.71 -15.83 -1.89
C TYR A 272 -24.57 -16.35 -2.77
N THR A 273 -24.13 -15.57 -3.76
CA THR A 273 -23.00 -15.92 -4.63
C THR A 273 -21.67 -15.75 -3.89
N TRP A 274 -21.52 -14.64 -3.16
CA TRP A 274 -20.31 -14.38 -2.38
C TRP A 274 -20.24 -15.18 -1.08
N LYS A 275 -21.40 -15.61 -0.56
CA LYS A 275 -21.56 -16.18 0.77
C LYS A 275 -21.03 -15.24 1.86
N HIS A 276 -21.39 -13.97 1.73
CA HIS A 276 -20.94 -12.92 2.64
C HIS A 276 -22.13 -12.08 3.09
N ALA A 277 -22.09 -11.69 4.37
CA ALA A 277 -23.07 -10.83 5.01
C ALA A 277 -22.41 -9.55 5.50
N GLY A 278 -23.17 -8.47 5.58
CA GLY A 278 -22.71 -7.22 6.17
C GLY A 278 -23.86 -6.36 6.65
N ASN A 279 -23.56 -5.37 7.49
CA ASN A 279 -24.54 -4.33 7.84
C ASN A 279 -24.50 -3.19 6.80
N VAL A 280 -25.29 -2.14 7.03
CA VAL A 280 -25.35 -0.95 6.15
C VAL A 280 -23.99 -0.23 6.03
N PHE A 281 -23.18 -0.21 7.09
CA PHE A 281 -21.84 0.38 7.04
C PHE A 281 -20.91 -0.44 6.14
N ASP A 282 -20.96 -1.77 6.26
CA ASP A 282 -20.21 -2.67 5.38
C ASP A 282 -20.65 -2.52 3.92
N PHE A 283 -21.96 -2.35 3.68
CA PHE A 283 -22.51 -2.11 2.34
C PHE A 283 -21.90 -0.84 1.72
N LEU A 284 -22.06 0.31 2.38
CA LEU A 284 -21.60 1.60 1.86
C LEU A 284 -20.08 1.62 1.70
N ARG A 285 -19.35 1.04 2.66
CA ARG A 285 -17.90 0.89 2.58
C ARG A 285 -17.49 0.10 1.34
N LEU A 286 -18.13 -1.04 1.08
CA LEU A 286 -17.82 -1.87 -0.07
C LEU A 286 -18.26 -1.22 -1.39
N TYR A 287 -19.42 -0.55 -1.39
CA TYR A 287 -19.99 0.10 -2.57
C TYR A 287 -19.12 1.28 -3.03
N TYR A 288 -18.65 2.10 -2.11
CA TYR A 288 -17.76 3.25 -2.39
C TYR A 288 -16.26 2.89 -2.36
N GLY A 289 -15.90 1.64 -2.10
CA GLY A 289 -14.50 1.21 -2.05
C GLY A 289 -13.68 1.83 -0.90
N LEU A 290 -14.33 2.22 0.20
CA LEU A 290 -13.72 2.95 1.31
C LEU A 290 -13.00 2.04 2.31
N THR A 291 -12.01 2.61 3.02
CA THR A 291 -11.46 1.97 4.22
C THR A 291 -12.46 2.07 5.37
N VAL A 292 -12.30 1.23 6.41
CA VAL A 292 -13.15 1.32 7.62
C VAL A 292 -12.99 2.69 8.30
N LYS A 293 -11.79 3.28 8.27
CA LYS A 293 -11.51 4.59 8.87
C LYS A 293 -12.23 5.70 8.11
N ASP A 294 -12.16 5.70 6.78
CA ASP A 294 -12.77 6.74 5.94
C ASP A 294 -14.29 6.66 5.98
N ALA A 295 -14.84 5.45 5.83
CA ALA A 295 -16.27 5.22 6.00
C ALA A 295 -16.74 5.67 7.39
N TYR A 296 -15.95 5.44 8.44
CA TYR A 296 -16.28 5.93 9.78
C TYR A 296 -16.24 7.46 9.89
N GLN A 297 -15.23 8.12 9.33
CA GLN A 297 -15.19 9.59 9.35
C GLN A 297 -16.36 10.21 8.58
N ILE A 298 -16.71 9.63 7.42
CA ILE A 298 -17.76 10.15 6.54
C ILE A 298 -19.15 9.89 7.12
N PHE A 299 -19.47 8.62 7.42
CA PHE A 299 -20.84 8.24 7.75
C PHE A 299 -21.13 8.35 9.25
N VAL A 300 -20.20 7.90 10.09
CA VAL A 300 -20.45 7.77 11.54
C VAL A 300 -20.08 9.04 12.30
N LYS A 301 -18.96 9.70 11.95
CA LYS A 301 -18.50 10.92 12.62
C LYS A 301 -18.96 12.20 11.92
N GLY A 302 -19.15 12.16 10.60
CA GLY A 302 -19.67 13.28 9.80
C GLY A 302 -21.18 13.48 9.93
N GLU A 303 -21.88 12.64 10.70
CA GLU A 303 -23.34 12.62 10.88
C GLU A 303 -24.13 12.75 9.57
N ILE A 304 -23.65 12.14 8.48
CA ILE A 304 -24.40 12.08 7.23
C ILE A 304 -25.52 11.06 7.43
N ALA A 305 -26.68 11.55 7.86
CA ALA A 305 -27.93 10.85 7.65
C ALA A 305 -28.23 10.94 6.15
N TYR A 306 -28.29 9.79 5.50
CA TYR A 306 -28.80 9.72 4.14
C TYR A 306 -30.29 10.06 4.20
N GLY A 307 -30.62 11.31 3.84
CA GLY A 307 -31.97 11.88 3.91
C GLY A 307 -32.00 13.38 3.64
N VAL A 308 -31.75 13.78 2.38
CA VAL A 308 -32.37 14.93 1.69
C VAL A 308 -32.56 14.56 0.23
#